data_AF-A0AAJ0H0M8-F1
#
_entry.id   AF-A0AAJ0H0M8-F1
#
_cell.length_a   1.000
_cell.length_b   1.000
_cell.length_c   1.000
_cell.angle_alpha   90.00
_cell.angle_beta   90.00
_cell.angle_gamma   90.00
#
_symmetry.space_group_name_H-M   'P 1'
#
loop_
_entity.id
_entity.type
_entity.pdbx_description
1 polymer ?
#
loop_
_entity_poly.entity_id
_entity_poly.type
_entity_poly.pdbx_seq_one_letter_code
_entity_poly.pdbx_strand_id
1 'polypeptide(L)'
;MREPCAADTFPAQLRAGKIDAFGVWETSGELGIRALGGPDKAAVFKNASVYREVYSLYSTEEKLRDAATRQRIVRFVRALHKTYDLFRNASTSSSPDVYTTVARTVGVDVPVLKSVWADHVWGPGRLDGGLLDYLEREDQYLARVDRRQPFSRAELERFVDTSVYQEAMQG
;
A
#
# COMPACT_ATOMS: atom_id res chain seq x y z
N MET A 1 -1.97 -10.58 -11.46
CA MET A 1 -2.79 -11.68 -12.01
C MET A 1 -3.59 -11.22 -13.23
N ARG A 2 -3.35 -11.81 -14.41
CA ARG A 2 -4.39 -11.91 -15.46
C ARG A 2 -5.58 -12.61 -14.83
N GLU A 3 -6.81 -12.31 -15.26
CA GLU A 3 -8.02 -12.97 -14.72
C GLU A 3 -7.73 -14.45 -14.41
N PRO A 4 -7.77 -14.86 -13.13
CA PRO A 4 -7.31 -16.18 -12.79
C PRO A 4 -8.31 -17.19 -13.34
N CYS A 5 -7.91 -17.92 -14.39
CA CYS A 5 -8.61 -19.11 -14.88
C CYS A 5 -8.53 -20.30 -13.90
N ALA A 6 -8.02 -20.10 -12.68
CA ALA A 6 -7.94 -21.14 -11.66
C ALA A 6 -9.29 -21.25 -10.93
N ALA A 7 -9.88 -22.46 -10.99
CA ALA A 7 -11.23 -22.76 -10.53
C ALA A 7 -11.46 -22.59 -9.01
N ASP A 8 -10.40 -22.37 -8.23
CA ASP A 8 -10.45 -22.31 -6.76
C ASP A 8 -10.01 -20.97 -6.17
N THR A 9 -10.09 -19.88 -6.94
CA THR A 9 -9.87 -18.53 -6.40
C THR A 9 -11.12 -17.99 -5.70
N PHE A 10 -10.96 -17.04 -4.77
CA PHE A 10 -12.11 -16.42 -4.09
C PHE A 10 -13.17 -15.85 -5.05
N PRO A 11 -12.82 -15.12 -6.15
CA PRO A 11 -13.82 -14.69 -7.12
C PRO A 11 -14.56 -15.85 -7.80
N ALA A 12 -13.89 -16.98 -8.07
CA ALA A 12 -14.52 -18.16 -8.64
C ALA A 12 -15.45 -18.87 -7.64
N GLN A 13 -15.02 -19.01 -6.39
CA GLN A 13 -15.84 -19.57 -5.31
C GLN A 13 -17.07 -18.71 -5.03
N LEU A 14 -16.92 -17.38 -5.05
CA LEU A 14 -18.01 -16.42 -4.87
C LEU A 14 -19.04 -16.55 -6.01
N ARG A 15 -18.58 -16.59 -7.26
CA ARG A 15 -19.44 -16.81 -8.44
C ARG A 15 -20.19 -18.14 -8.37
N ALA A 16 -19.54 -19.18 -7.84
CA ALA A 16 -20.10 -20.51 -7.68
C ALA A 16 -21.03 -20.65 -6.46
N GLY A 17 -21.18 -19.61 -5.64
CA GLY A 17 -21.97 -19.67 -4.39
C GLY A 17 -21.37 -20.60 -3.34
N LYS A 18 -20.07 -20.89 -3.40
CA LYS A 18 -19.36 -21.71 -2.39
C LYS A 18 -19.00 -20.91 -1.15
N ILE A 19 -18.87 -19.60 -1.30
CA ILE A 19 -18.64 -18.63 -0.24
C ILE A 19 -19.58 -17.45 -0.44
N ASP A 20 -19.99 -16.81 0.65
CA ASP A 20 -20.88 -15.65 0.61
C ASP A 20 -20.12 -14.32 0.57
N ALA A 21 -18.88 -14.31 1.08
CA ALA A 21 -18.02 -13.14 1.14
C ALA A 21 -16.54 -13.53 1.29
N PHE A 22 -15.64 -12.61 0.99
CA PHE A 22 -14.23 -12.72 1.31
C PHE A 22 -13.63 -11.35 1.64
N GLY A 23 -12.55 -11.33 2.43
CA GLY A 23 -11.77 -10.14 2.75
C GLY A 23 -10.36 -10.27 2.19
N VAL A 24 -10.00 -9.42 1.24
CA VAL A 24 -8.70 -9.42 0.55
C VAL A 24 -8.44 -8.03 -0.05
N TRP A 25 -7.18 -7.73 -0.31
CA TRP A 25 -6.73 -6.51 -0.96
C TRP A 25 -6.75 -6.61 -2.50
N GLU A 26 -6.23 -5.57 -3.14
CA GLU A 26 -6.13 -5.41 -4.57
C GLU A 26 -5.24 -6.52 -5.19
N THR A 27 -5.56 -7.07 -6.35
CA THR A 27 -6.68 -6.74 -7.25
C THR A 27 -7.94 -7.60 -7.02
N SER A 28 -7.91 -8.48 -6.03
CA SER A 28 -8.91 -9.54 -5.87
C SER A 28 -10.31 -8.99 -5.52
N GLY A 29 -10.40 -7.84 -4.84
CA GLY A 29 -11.66 -7.14 -4.58
C GLY A 29 -12.41 -6.79 -5.87
N GLU A 30 -11.76 -6.12 -6.83
CA GLU A 30 -12.33 -5.80 -8.14
C GLU A 30 -12.74 -7.06 -8.92
N LEU A 31 -11.93 -8.12 -8.84
CA LEU A 31 -12.27 -9.38 -9.49
C LEU A 31 -13.51 -10.03 -8.87
N GLY A 32 -13.71 -9.90 -7.56
CA GLY A 32 -14.93 -10.31 -6.86
C GLY A 32 -16.16 -9.52 -7.31
N ILE A 33 -16.03 -8.19 -7.41
CA ILE A 33 -17.11 -7.31 -7.91
C ILE A 33 -17.53 -7.73 -9.31
N ARG A 34 -16.57 -7.96 -10.22
CA ARG A 34 -16.86 -8.47 -11.56
C ARG A 34 -17.49 -9.85 -11.55
N ALA A 35 -17.05 -10.73 -10.67
CA ALA A 35 -17.60 -12.08 -10.53
C ALA A 35 -19.06 -12.10 -10.06
N LEU A 36 -19.50 -11.09 -9.29
CA LEU A 36 -20.89 -10.89 -8.88
C LEU A 36 -21.75 -10.19 -9.95
N GLY A 37 -21.18 -9.80 -11.09
CA GLY A 37 -21.89 -9.11 -12.17
C GLY A 37 -21.79 -7.58 -12.12
N GLY A 38 -20.82 -7.03 -11.37
CA GLY A 38 -20.52 -5.59 -11.34
C GLY A 38 -20.84 -4.93 -10.00
N PRO A 39 -20.51 -3.63 -9.85
CA PRO A 39 -20.61 -2.89 -8.59
C PRO A 39 -22.04 -2.82 -8.05
N ASP A 40 -23.05 -2.79 -8.92
CA ASP A 40 -24.48 -2.76 -8.50
C ASP A 40 -24.95 -4.06 -7.85
N LYS A 41 -24.16 -5.14 -7.97
CA LYS A 41 -24.45 -6.47 -7.43
C LYS A 41 -23.53 -6.85 -6.27
N ALA A 42 -22.58 -5.99 -5.93
CA ALA A 42 -21.59 -6.25 -4.90
C ALA A 42 -21.73 -5.25 -3.75
N ALA A 43 -21.76 -5.75 -2.51
CA ALA A 43 -21.58 -4.92 -1.34
C ALA A 43 -20.08 -4.86 -1.00
N VAL A 44 -19.49 -3.67 -1.09
CA VAL A 44 -18.06 -3.45 -0.79
C VAL A 44 -17.91 -2.71 0.52
N PHE A 45 -17.27 -3.36 1.49
CA PHE A 45 -16.97 -2.76 2.79
C PHE A 45 -15.59 -2.08 2.73
N LYS A 46 -15.58 -0.77 2.45
CA LYS A 46 -14.37 0.04 2.46
C LYS A 46 -14.55 1.26 3.36
N ASN A 47 -13.84 1.30 4.49
CA ASN A 47 -13.89 2.41 5.43
C ASN A 47 -12.50 2.67 6.04
N ALA A 48 -11.83 3.72 5.57
CA ALA A 48 -10.48 4.10 6.00
C ALA A 48 -10.38 4.49 7.49
N SER A 49 -11.51 4.83 8.13
CA SER A 49 -11.57 5.11 9.56
C SER A 49 -11.63 3.84 10.41
N VAL A 50 -12.05 2.72 9.83
CA VAL A 50 -12.10 1.40 10.48
C VAL A 50 -10.81 0.63 10.21
N TYR A 51 -10.39 0.59 8.95
CA TYR A 51 -9.15 -0.08 8.53
C TYR A 51 -8.49 0.72 7.41
N ARG A 52 -7.18 0.94 7.56
CA ARG A 52 -6.33 1.54 6.54
C ARG A 52 -5.09 0.66 6.38
N GLU A 53 -4.55 0.62 5.17
CA GLU A 53 -3.24 0.02 4.92
C GLU A 53 -2.23 1.15 4.73
N VAL A 54 -1.12 1.09 5.48
CA VAL A 54 -0.02 2.05 5.38
C VAL A 54 1.26 1.31 5.01
N TYR A 55 1.72 1.53 3.78
CA TYR A 55 2.98 0.95 3.30
C TYR A 55 4.16 1.70 3.91
N SER A 56 5.00 0.97 4.64
CA SER A 56 6.18 1.52 5.32
C SER A 56 7.47 1.03 4.66
N LEU A 57 8.46 1.93 4.54
CA LEU A 57 9.79 1.61 4.07
C LEU A 57 10.74 1.55 5.26
N TYR A 58 11.40 0.41 5.45
CA TYR A 58 12.33 0.19 6.55
C TYR A 58 13.76 0.05 6.04
N SER A 59 14.70 0.48 6.89
CA SER A 59 16.12 0.14 6.82
C SER A 59 16.58 -0.20 8.24
N THR A 60 17.83 -0.60 8.39
CA THR A 60 18.45 -0.86 9.70
C THR A 60 19.34 0.29 10.11
N GLU A 61 19.53 0.51 11.41
CA GLU A 61 20.51 1.50 11.92
C GLU A 61 21.91 1.29 11.35
N GLU A 62 22.37 0.04 11.22
CA GLU A 62 23.68 -0.29 10.63
C GLU A 62 23.85 0.31 9.24
N LYS A 63 22.87 0.07 8.36
CA LYS A 63 22.87 0.61 6.99
C LYS A 63 22.73 2.13 6.94
N LEU A 64 22.09 2.74 7.93
CA LEU A 64 21.97 4.21 8.03
C LEU A 64 23.24 4.88 8.59
N ARG A 65 24.04 4.17 9.39
CA ARG A 65 25.34 4.64 9.89
C ARG A 65 26.45 4.56 8.84
N ASP A 66 26.37 3.62 7.89
CA ASP A 66 27.29 3.57 6.76
C ASP A 66 27.02 4.72 5.76
N ALA A 67 27.94 5.68 5.67
CA ALA A 67 27.75 6.88 4.86
C ALA A 67 27.47 6.59 3.38
N ALA A 68 28.17 5.61 2.80
CA ALA A 68 27.97 5.25 1.40
C ALA A 68 26.58 4.62 1.15
N THR A 69 26.13 3.74 2.06
CA THR A 69 24.79 3.14 2.00
C THR A 69 23.70 4.17 2.27
N ARG A 70 23.86 5.03 3.28
CA ARG A 70 22.91 6.11 3.56
C ARG A 70 22.69 6.99 2.34
N GLN A 71 23.76 7.41 1.66
CA GLN A 71 23.64 8.20 0.44
C GLN A 71 22.87 7.47 -0.69
N ARG A 72 23.03 6.15 -0.82
CA ARG A 72 22.24 5.34 -1.76
C ARG A 72 20.76 5.34 -1.37
N ILE A 73 20.45 5.17 -0.08
CA ILE A 73 19.07 5.18 0.44
C ILE A 73 18.43 6.54 0.19
N VAL A 74 19.12 7.65 0.48
CA VAL A 74 18.64 9.02 0.21
C VAL A 74 18.31 9.20 -1.26
N ARG A 75 19.19 8.74 -2.17
CA ARG A 75 18.92 8.77 -3.62
C ARG A 75 17.70 7.92 -4.01
N PHE A 76 17.53 6.76 -3.39
CA PHE A 76 16.36 5.90 -3.62
C PHE A 76 15.06 6.58 -3.16
N VAL A 77 15.04 7.16 -1.95
CA VAL A 77 13.87 7.90 -1.42
C VAL A 77 13.53 9.10 -2.31
N ARG A 78 14.53 9.83 -2.81
CA ARG A 78 14.33 10.92 -3.79
C ARG A 78 13.71 10.42 -5.08
N ALA A 79 14.18 9.29 -5.62
CA ALA A 79 13.61 8.69 -6.83
C ALA A 79 12.16 8.23 -6.60
N LEU A 80 11.89 7.59 -5.46
CA LEU A 80 10.56 7.16 -5.06
C LEU A 80 9.57 8.34 -4.96
N HIS A 81 10.02 9.47 -4.38
CA HIS A 81 9.20 10.68 -4.32
C HIS A 81 8.77 11.15 -5.71
N LYS A 82 9.70 11.19 -6.68
CA LYS A 82 9.39 11.53 -8.08
C LYS A 82 8.42 10.53 -8.72
N THR A 83 8.52 9.25 -8.38
CA THR A 83 7.58 8.23 -8.88
C THR A 83 6.16 8.44 -8.38
N TYR A 84 5.96 8.94 -7.15
CA TYR A 84 4.62 9.26 -6.67
C TYR A 84 3.92 10.32 -7.54
N ASP A 85 4.65 11.29 -8.08
CA ASP A 85 4.09 12.28 -9.00
C ASP A 85 3.61 11.65 -10.30
N LEU A 86 4.36 10.68 -10.83
CA LEU A 86 3.95 9.91 -12.00
C LEU A 86 2.70 9.08 -11.72
N PHE A 87 2.62 8.46 -10.54
CA PHE A 87 1.50 7.58 -10.19
C PHE A 87 0.22 8.37 -9.90
N ARG A 88 0.32 9.54 -9.24
CA ARG A 88 -0.80 10.47 -9.06
C ARG A 88 -1.35 10.98 -10.39
N ASN A 89 -0.47 11.24 -11.35
CA ASN A 89 -0.82 11.77 -12.66
C ASN A 89 -0.92 10.67 -13.73
N ALA A 90 -1.05 9.40 -13.33
CA ALA A 90 -1.01 8.27 -14.27
C ALA A 90 -2.10 8.33 -15.35
N SER A 91 -3.25 8.96 -15.06
CA SER A 91 -4.34 9.14 -16.02
C SER A 91 -4.18 10.34 -16.96
N THR A 92 -3.29 11.30 -16.65
CA THR A 92 -3.15 12.58 -17.36
C THR A 92 -1.77 12.79 -17.97
N SER A 93 -0.80 11.92 -17.66
CA SER A 93 0.58 12.04 -18.12
C SER A 93 0.76 11.56 -19.57
N SER A 94 1.57 12.29 -20.34
CA SER A 94 2.06 11.92 -21.67
C SER A 94 3.28 10.97 -21.65
N SER A 95 3.72 10.56 -20.46
CA SER A 95 4.79 9.59 -20.20
C SER A 95 4.39 8.17 -20.65
N PRO A 96 5.34 7.22 -20.87
CA PRO A 96 4.99 5.81 -21.10
C PRO A 96 3.93 5.33 -20.10
N ASP A 97 2.90 4.65 -20.62
CA ASP A 97 1.71 4.27 -19.88
C ASP A 97 2.08 3.55 -18.57
N VAL A 98 1.94 4.30 -17.46
CA VAL A 98 2.25 3.83 -16.10
C VAL A 98 1.47 2.56 -15.79
N TYR A 99 0.21 2.50 -16.24
CA TYR A 99 -0.62 1.32 -16.06
C TYR A 99 -0.04 0.13 -16.80
N THR A 100 0.38 0.29 -18.06
CA THR A 100 1.01 -0.81 -18.83
C THR A 100 2.30 -1.29 -18.18
N THR A 101 3.13 -0.38 -17.68
CA THR A 101 4.39 -0.73 -17.01
C THR A 101 4.12 -1.52 -15.74
N VAL A 102 3.25 -1.01 -14.88
CA VAL A 102 2.91 -1.67 -13.61
C VAL A 102 2.19 -2.98 -13.85
N ALA A 103 1.18 -3.00 -14.74
CA ALA A 103 0.45 -4.20 -15.15
C ALA A 103 1.38 -5.33 -15.59
N ARG A 104 2.42 -5.02 -16.38
CA ARG A 104 3.43 -6.00 -16.79
C ARG A 104 4.25 -6.50 -15.61
N THR A 105 4.73 -5.61 -14.75
CA THR A 105 5.55 -5.95 -13.59
C THR A 105 4.81 -6.81 -12.58
N VAL A 106 3.54 -6.49 -12.28
CA VAL A 106 2.71 -7.22 -11.30
C VAL A 106 1.86 -8.33 -11.95
N GLY A 107 1.96 -8.45 -13.28
CA GLY A 107 1.24 -9.43 -14.09
C GLY A 107 -0.27 -9.31 -14.02
N VAL A 108 -0.85 -8.10 -13.99
CA VAL A 108 -2.30 -7.81 -13.94
C VAL A 108 -2.79 -7.22 -15.26
N ASP A 109 -4.06 -7.41 -15.61
CA ASP A 109 -4.65 -6.73 -16.76
C ASP A 109 -4.85 -5.22 -16.51
N VAL A 110 -4.41 -4.39 -17.46
CA VAL A 110 -4.50 -2.92 -17.34
C VAL A 110 -5.88 -2.41 -16.91
N PRO A 111 -7.02 -2.93 -17.43
CA PRO A 111 -8.34 -2.51 -16.98
C PRO A 111 -8.63 -2.80 -15.51
N VAL A 112 -8.17 -3.95 -14.99
CA VAL A 112 -8.32 -4.30 -13.56
C VAL A 112 -7.47 -3.35 -12.71
N LEU A 113 -6.22 -3.12 -13.14
CA LEU A 113 -5.32 -2.21 -12.44
C LEU A 113 -5.88 -0.78 -12.38
N LYS A 114 -6.48 -0.30 -13.47
CA LYS A 114 -7.14 1.02 -13.51
C LYS A 114 -8.31 1.13 -12.54
N SER A 115 -9.15 0.08 -12.42
CA SER A 115 -10.28 0.07 -11.48
C SER A 115 -9.84 0.26 -10.03
N VAL A 116 -8.71 -0.33 -9.65
CA VAL A 116 -8.21 -0.28 -8.26
C VAL A 116 -7.17 0.82 -8.01
N TRP A 117 -6.80 1.59 -9.04
CA TRP A 117 -5.73 2.58 -8.91
C TRP A 117 -6.10 3.71 -7.94
N ALA A 118 -7.38 4.10 -7.96
CA ALA A 118 -7.93 5.12 -7.07
C ALA A 118 -8.12 4.63 -5.62
N ASP A 119 -7.96 3.33 -5.38
CA ASP A 119 -7.97 2.79 -4.02
C ASP A 119 -6.75 3.22 -3.21
N HIS A 120 -5.68 3.60 -3.91
CA HIS A 120 -4.40 3.99 -3.34
C HIS A 120 -4.27 5.52 -3.25
N VAL A 121 -3.70 5.98 -2.14
CA VAL A 121 -3.21 7.35 -1.99
C VAL A 121 -1.72 7.36 -2.33
N TRP A 122 -1.38 7.76 -3.56
CA TRP A 122 0.00 7.86 -4.01
C TRP A 122 0.66 9.13 -3.49
N GLY A 123 1.71 9.01 -2.69
CA GLY A 123 2.41 10.15 -2.15
C GLY A 123 3.40 9.73 -1.08
N PRO A 124 4.33 10.61 -0.69
CA PRO A 124 5.09 10.35 0.52
C PRO A 124 4.09 10.22 1.68
N GLY A 125 4.24 9.17 2.48
CA GLY A 125 3.53 9.07 3.74
C GLY A 125 3.83 10.32 4.57
N ARG A 126 2.80 10.92 5.18
CA ARG A 126 2.96 12.10 6.05
C ARG A 126 3.63 11.67 7.35
N LEU A 127 4.96 11.76 7.41
CA LEU A 127 5.73 11.53 8.64
C LEU A 127 5.39 12.55 9.73
N ASP A 128 4.90 13.74 9.33
CA ASP A 128 4.57 14.89 10.17
C ASP A 128 3.10 14.94 10.64
N GLY A 129 2.23 14.06 10.13
CA GLY A 129 0.78 14.20 10.19
C GLY A 129 0.03 13.26 11.14
N GLY A 130 0.67 12.75 12.18
CA GLY A 130 0.05 11.82 13.15
C GLY A 130 0.42 10.34 12.95
N LEU A 131 1.54 10.05 12.27
CA LEU A 131 2.08 8.68 12.18
C LEU A 131 2.36 8.10 13.57
N LEU A 132 2.97 8.87 14.48
CA LEU A 132 3.21 8.40 15.85
C LEU A 132 1.92 8.12 16.62
N ASP A 133 0.92 8.99 16.50
CA ASP A 133 -0.39 8.78 17.14
C ASP A 133 -1.13 7.57 16.53
N TYR A 134 -0.85 7.26 15.26
CA TYR A 134 -1.33 6.06 14.60
C TYR A 134 -0.61 4.81 15.13
N LEU A 135 0.72 4.81 15.13
CA LEU A 135 1.53 3.70 15.67
C LEU A 135 1.18 3.42 17.12
N GLU A 136 0.94 4.44 17.93
CA GLU A 136 0.55 4.29 19.34
C GLU A 136 -0.82 3.60 19.48
N ARG A 137 -1.82 4.03 18.70
CA ARG A 137 -3.15 3.39 18.72
C ARG A 137 -3.12 1.96 18.18
N GLU A 138 -2.37 1.72 17.13
CA GLU A 138 -2.21 0.39 16.54
C GLU A 138 -1.47 -0.54 17.50
N ASP A 139 -0.39 -0.06 18.13
CA ASP A 139 0.38 -0.86 19.07
C ASP A 139 -0.43 -1.26 20.31
N GLN A 140 -1.30 -0.38 20.81
CA GLN A 140 -2.24 -0.74 21.88
C GLN A 140 -3.14 -1.91 21.49
N TYR A 141 -3.62 -1.94 20.24
CA TYR A 141 -4.42 -3.05 19.75
C TYR A 141 -3.57 -4.33 19.62
N LEU A 142 -2.42 -4.24 18.94
CA LEU A 142 -1.52 -5.38 18.68
C LEU A 142 -0.95 -5.97 19.95
N ALA A 143 -0.56 -5.15 20.92
CA ALA A 143 -0.01 -5.60 22.20
C ALA A 143 -0.98 -6.52 22.95
N ARG A 144 -2.29 -6.25 22.88
CA ARG A 144 -3.31 -7.14 23.47
C ARG A 144 -3.42 -8.47 22.73
N VAL A 145 -3.36 -8.44 21.39
CA VAL A 145 -3.41 -9.65 20.54
C VAL A 145 -2.18 -10.52 20.78
N ASP A 146 -1.00 -9.90 20.82
CA ASP A 146 0.30 -10.53 20.98
C ASP A 146 0.64 -10.86 22.45
N ARG A 147 -0.22 -10.44 23.40
CA ARG A 147 -0.04 -10.61 24.85
C ARG A 147 1.28 -10.03 25.37
N ARG A 148 1.68 -8.87 24.86
CA ARG A 148 2.81 -8.07 25.33
C ARG A 148 2.35 -6.75 25.93
N GLN A 149 3.27 -6.05 26.59
CA GLN A 149 3.03 -4.65 26.92
C GLN A 149 3.09 -3.80 25.66
N PRO A 150 2.25 -2.76 25.53
CA PRO A 150 2.41 -1.79 24.47
C PRO A 150 3.73 -1.03 24.65
N PHE A 151 4.36 -0.67 23.53
CA PHE A 151 5.50 0.23 23.49
C PHE A 151 5.10 1.60 24.03
N SER A 152 6.02 2.23 24.73
CA SER A 152 5.92 3.65 25.05
C SER A 152 6.05 4.49 23.78
N ARG A 153 5.49 5.71 23.82
CA ARG A 153 5.64 6.66 22.71
C ARG A 153 7.10 6.94 22.36
N ALA A 154 7.97 7.04 23.37
CA ALA A 154 9.41 7.25 23.17
C ALA A 154 10.11 6.07 22.46
N GLU A 155 9.61 4.84 22.64
CA GLU A 155 10.10 3.69 21.88
C GLU A 155 9.59 3.73 20.44
N LEU A 156 8.32 4.07 20.23
CA LEU A 156 7.74 4.23 18.88
C LEU A 156 8.43 5.32 18.07
N GLU A 157 8.82 6.43 18.70
CA GLU A 157 9.58 7.51 18.08
C GLU A 157 10.92 7.05 17.49
N ARG A 158 11.57 6.05 18.09
CA ARG A 158 12.85 5.51 17.59
C ARG A 158 12.70 4.77 16.26
N PHE A 159 11.50 4.31 15.91
CA PHE A 159 11.24 3.65 14.62
C PHE A 159 11.07 4.64 13.47
N VAL A 160 10.96 5.95 13.76
CA VAL A 160 10.70 6.99 12.76
C VAL A 160 11.94 7.87 12.57
N ASP A 161 12.75 7.56 11.56
CA ASP A 161 13.86 8.42 11.14
C ASP A 161 13.40 9.38 10.02
N THR A 162 13.16 10.65 10.37
CA THR A 162 12.78 11.68 9.40
C THR A 162 13.97 12.25 8.62
N SER A 163 15.21 12.03 9.09
CA SER A 163 16.41 12.68 8.54
C SER A 163 16.68 12.26 7.10
N VAL A 164 16.45 10.99 6.76
CA VAL A 164 16.65 10.46 5.41
C VAL A 164 15.70 11.14 4.41
N TYR A 165 14.44 11.30 4.79
CA TYR A 165 13.45 11.97 3.93
C TYR A 165 13.77 13.46 3.78
N GLN A 166 14.09 14.14 4.88
CA GLN A 166 14.47 15.56 4.86
C GLN A 166 15.69 15.80 3.97
N GLU A 167 16.74 14.99 4.11
CA GLU A 167 17.95 15.03 3.28
C GLU A 167 17.64 14.76 1.80
N ALA A 168 16.75 13.81 1.51
CA ALA A 168 16.33 13.50 0.15
C ALA A 168 15.62 14.68 -0.54
N MET A 169 14.88 15.50 0.22
CA MET A 169 14.12 16.64 -0.32
C MET A 169 14.93 17.95 -0.41
N GLN A 170 16.08 18.05 0.26
CA GLN A 170 16.92 19.26 0.27
C GLN A 170 17.86 19.39 -0.94
N GLY A 171 18.05 18.34 -1.73
CA GLY A 171 18.89 18.32 -2.94
C GLY A 171 18.28 17.49 -4.04
#